data_AF-A0A6S6TUQ4-F1
#
_entry.id   AF-A0A6S6TUQ4-F1
#
_cell.length_a   1.000
_cell.length_b   1.000
_cell.length_c   1.000
_cell.angle_alpha   90.00
_cell.angle_beta   90.00
_cell.angle_gamma   90.00
#
_symmetry.space_group_name_H-M   'P 1'
#
loop_
_entity.id
_entity.type
_entity.pdbx_description
1 polymer ?
#
loop_
_entity_poly.entity_id
_entity_poly.type
_entity_poly.pdbx_seq_one_letter_code
_entity_poly.pdbx_strand_id
1 'polypeptide(L)'
;MSQKTFEIPAMQEALTALGNTSSSLIIEALRDTEQLPKPPAPVPPAMLYSSEQAMENSYQSAAVLMRQLADSILDWRQQLPKDAQPAIMAILYGGMQIKVHRLSQESFHGIRIEGTLNDSPCMMLAHQSTVQMLCYVEKLAKGASRRKIGFIIEGEETEV
;
A
#
# COMPACT_ATOMS: atom_id res chain seq x y z
N MET A 1 -25.50 20.96 37.14
CA MET A 1 -24.89 19.91 36.32
C MET A 1 -25.13 20.28 34.87
N SER A 2 -24.11 20.77 34.15
CA SER A 2 -24.24 21.25 32.77
C SER A 2 -23.89 20.11 31.81
N GLN A 3 -24.85 19.65 31.01
CA GLN A 3 -24.61 18.67 29.94
C GLN A 3 -23.81 19.36 28.83
N LYS A 4 -22.57 18.90 28.60
CA LYS A 4 -21.81 19.28 27.41
C LYS A 4 -22.29 18.43 26.25
N THR A 5 -23.03 19.03 25.34
CA THR A 5 -23.34 18.49 24.02
C THR A 5 -22.03 18.37 23.25
N PHE A 6 -21.65 17.14 22.88
CA PHE A 6 -20.56 16.89 21.94
C PHE A 6 -21.14 17.06 20.54
N GLU A 7 -20.82 18.17 19.88
CA GLU A 7 -21.14 18.33 18.45
C GLU A 7 -20.14 17.51 17.63
N ILE A 8 -20.64 16.53 16.90
CA ILE A 8 -19.88 15.76 15.91
C ILE A 8 -19.80 16.64 14.66
N PRO A 9 -18.60 17.01 14.17
CA PRO A 9 -18.48 17.78 12.93
C PRO A 9 -19.16 17.00 11.80
N ALA A 10 -19.90 17.70 10.94
CA ALA A 10 -20.55 17.09 9.79
C ALA A 10 -19.49 16.33 8.99
N MET A 11 -19.72 15.05 8.72
CA MET A 11 -18.80 14.12 8.04
C MET A 11 -18.17 14.71 6.76
N GLN A 12 -18.86 15.66 6.14
CA GLN A 12 -18.42 16.44 4.98
C GLN A 12 -17.19 17.34 5.26
N GLU A 13 -17.11 18.01 6.42
CA GLU A 13 -15.97 18.88 6.77
C GLU A 13 -14.71 18.07 7.06
N ALA A 14 -14.86 16.90 7.71
CA ALA A 14 -13.76 15.96 7.93
C ALA A 14 -13.20 15.42 6.60
N LEU A 15 -14.07 15.10 5.64
CA LEU A 15 -13.67 14.67 4.29
C LEU A 15 -12.98 15.80 3.49
N THR A 16 -13.42 17.04 3.67
CA THR A 16 -12.84 18.20 2.97
C THR A 16 -11.44 18.54 3.52
N ALA A 17 -11.21 18.39 4.83
CA ALA A 17 -9.90 18.56 5.45
C ALA A 17 -8.90 17.45 5.04
N LEU A 18 -9.38 16.23 4.79
CA LEU A 18 -8.57 15.09 4.31
C LEU A 18 -8.16 15.22 2.83
N GLY A 19 -8.97 15.90 2.01
CA GLY A 19 -8.72 16.06 0.57
C GLY A 19 -7.56 17.01 0.23
N ASN A 20 -7.30 18.01 1.06
CA ASN A 20 -6.33 19.09 0.74
C ASN A 20 -4.90 18.83 1.25
N THR A 21 -4.71 17.87 2.15
CA THR A 21 -3.38 17.56 2.77
C THR A 21 -2.64 16.44 2.06
N SER A 22 -3.33 15.61 1.27
CA SER A 22 -2.72 14.45 0.60
C SER A 22 -1.66 14.83 -0.44
N SER A 23 -1.86 15.94 -1.17
CA SER A 23 -0.96 16.28 -2.29
C SER A 23 0.37 16.89 -1.82
N SER A 24 0.37 17.69 -0.76
CA SER A 24 1.58 18.35 -0.27
C SER A 24 2.52 17.38 0.47
N LEU A 25 1.97 16.44 1.24
CA LEU A 25 2.75 15.45 1.98
C LEU A 25 3.43 14.43 1.06
N ILE A 26 2.77 14.06 -0.04
CA ILE A 26 3.38 13.20 -1.08
C ILE A 26 4.52 13.94 -1.77
N ILE A 27 4.35 15.23 -2.09
CA ILE A 27 5.39 16.03 -2.76
C ILE A 27 6.60 16.27 -1.85
N GLU A 28 6.41 16.53 -0.56
CA GLU A 28 7.52 16.69 0.39
C GLU A 28 8.28 15.37 0.63
N ALA A 29 7.58 14.24 0.75
CA ALA A 29 8.23 12.93 0.91
C ALA A 29 9.06 12.50 -0.31
N LEU A 30 8.73 13.00 -1.52
CA LEU A 30 9.44 12.68 -2.75
C LEU A 30 10.68 13.56 -3.00
N ARG A 31 10.80 14.76 -2.41
CA ARG A 31 11.95 15.66 -2.65
C ARG A 31 13.29 15.11 -2.17
N ASP A 32 13.30 14.32 -1.09
CA ASP A 32 14.54 13.70 -0.57
C ASP A 32 14.90 12.38 -1.27
N THR A 33 14.17 11.99 -2.32
CA THR A 33 14.33 10.68 -2.99
C THR A 33 15.14 10.70 -4.29
N GLU A 34 15.62 11.85 -4.77
CA GLU A 34 16.41 11.95 -6.02
C GLU A 34 17.68 11.07 -6.02
N GLN A 35 18.16 10.64 -4.85
CA GLN A 35 19.33 9.75 -4.72
C GLN A 35 18.98 8.29 -4.42
N LEU A 36 17.71 7.93 -4.25
CA LEU A 36 17.30 6.55 -4.00
C LEU A 36 17.12 5.79 -5.31
N PRO A 37 17.45 4.49 -5.36
CA PRO A 37 17.30 3.71 -6.57
C PRO A 37 15.82 3.67 -6.97
N LYS A 38 15.55 3.96 -8.25
CA LYS A 38 14.24 3.85 -8.86
C LYS A 38 13.63 2.45 -8.61
N PRO A 39 12.29 2.32 -8.58
CA PRO A 39 11.65 1.02 -8.56
C PRO A 39 12.21 0.11 -9.67
N PRO A 40 12.37 -1.20 -9.40
CA PRO A 40 12.81 -2.13 -10.43
C PRO A 40 11.89 -2.02 -11.64
N ALA A 41 12.48 -2.11 -12.84
CA ALA A 41 11.67 -2.12 -14.06
C ALA A 41 10.71 -3.32 -13.99
N PRO A 42 9.43 -3.14 -14.34
CA PRO A 42 8.50 -4.26 -14.36
C PRO A 42 9.04 -5.33 -15.31
N VAL A 43 8.95 -6.60 -14.90
CA VAL A 43 9.17 -7.71 -15.83
C VAL A 43 8.13 -7.59 -16.93
N PRO A 44 8.51 -7.49 -18.22
CA PRO A 44 7.55 -7.28 -19.29
C PRO A 44 6.48 -8.37 -19.27
N PRO A 45 5.18 -8.03 -19.34
CA PRO A 45 4.09 -9.01 -19.38
C PRO A 45 4.25 -10.04 -20.52
N ALA A 46 5.00 -9.68 -21.56
CA ALA A 46 5.26 -10.50 -22.74
C ALA A 46 6.05 -11.79 -22.48
N MET A 47 6.74 -11.94 -21.33
CA MET A 47 7.30 -13.24 -20.92
C MET A 47 6.29 -14.14 -20.20
N LEU A 48 5.11 -13.63 -19.86
CA LEU A 48 4.11 -14.35 -19.08
C LEU A 48 2.85 -14.70 -19.89
N TYR A 49 2.58 -13.99 -21.00
CA TYR A 49 1.33 -14.16 -21.74
C TYR A 49 1.49 -14.02 -23.27
N SER A 50 0.99 -15.01 -24.00
CA SER A 50 0.72 -14.97 -25.45
C SER A 50 -0.41 -13.98 -25.78
N SER A 51 -0.51 -13.57 -27.06
CA SER A 51 -1.48 -12.57 -27.52
C SER A 51 -2.95 -12.93 -27.26
N GLU A 52 -3.28 -14.21 -27.09
CA GLU A 52 -4.63 -14.67 -26.70
C GLU A 52 -4.90 -14.45 -25.20
N GLN A 53 -3.90 -14.65 -24.34
CA GLN A 53 -3.98 -14.42 -22.89
C GLN A 53 -4.08 -12.93 -22.53
N ALA A 54 -3.58 -12.04 -23.39
CA ALA A 54 -3.74 -10.59 -23.21
C ALA A 54 -5.20 -10.12 -23.38
N MET A 55 -5.99 -10.81 -24.20
CA MET A 55 -7.44 -10.60 -24.36
C MET A 55 -8.24 -11.26 -23.22
N GLU A 56 -7.66 -12.28 -22.58
CA GLU A 56 -8.16 -13.06 -21.44
C GLU A 56 -7.79 -12.47 -20.05
N ASN A 57 -7.25 -11.24 -20.01
CA ASN A 57 -7.01 -10.44 -18.78
C ASN A 57 -8.30 -10.11 -17.98
N SER A 58 -9.38 -10.85 -18.22
CA SER A 58 -10.59 -10.93 -17.42
C SER A 58 -10.28 -11.46 -16.03
N TYR A 59 -10.39 -10.59 -15.02
CA TYR A 59 -10.44 -10.91 -13.58
C TYR A 59 -9.17 -11.55 -12.98
N GLN A 60 -8.06 -10.82 -12.95
CA GLN A 60 -6.94 -11.18 -12.06
C GLN A 60 -7.39 -11.09 -10.59
N SER A 61 -7.16 -12.17 -9.83
CA SER A 61 -7.57 -12.29 -8.42
C SER A 61 -6.76 -11.38 -7.50
N ALA A 62 -7.27 -11.14 -6.30
CA ALA A 62 -6.51 -10.49 -5.23
C ALA A 62 -5.17 -11.20 -4.96
N ALA A 63 -5.14 -12.52 -5.06
CA ALA A 63 -3.92 -13.32 -4.88
C ALA A 63 -2.85 -12.98 -5.92
N VAL A 64 -3.20 -12.88 -7.20
CA VAL A 64 -2.25 -12.56 -8.28
C VAL A 64 -1.63 -11.17 -8.06
N LEU A 65 -2.47 -10.18 -7.74
CA LEU A 65 -2.00 -8.83 -7.43
C LEU A 65 -1.03 -8.83 -6.23
N MET A 66 -1.39 -9.52 -5.16
CA MET A 66 -0.59 -9.58 -3.94
C MET A 66 0.75 -10.31 -4.16
N ARG A 67 0.80 -11.39 -4.96
CA ARG A 67 2.05 -12.09 -5.29
C ARG A 67 3.00 -11.18 -6.08
N GLN A 68 2.51 -10.56 -7.15
CA GLN A 68 3.31 -9.64 -7.96
C GLN A 68 3.87 -8.48 -7.13
N LEU A 69 3.07 -7.99 -6.17
CA LEU A 69 3.49 -6.95 -5.24
C LEU A 69 4.60 -7.43 -4.30
N ALA A 70 4.45 -8.62 -3.70
CA ALA A 70 5.46 -9.22 -2.83
C ALA A 70 6.78 -9.46 -3.57
N ASP A 71 6.73 -10.03 -4.78
CA ASP A 71 7.91 -10.28 -5.63
C ASP A 71 8.62 -8.96 -5.97
N SER A 72 7.86 -7.94 -6.39
CA SER A 72 8.41 -6.61 -6.69
C SER A 72 9.13 -5.98 -5.48
N ILE A 73 8.58 -6.18 -4.28
CA ILE A 73 9.18 -5.67 -3.04
C ILE A 73 10.47 -6.42 -2.70
N LEU A 74 10.50 -7.74 -2.86
CA LEU A 74 11.69 -8.55 -2.64
C LEU A 74 12.83 -8.12 -3.57
N ASP A 75 12.53 -7.96 -4.85
CA ASP A 75 13.50 -7.49 -5.85
C ASP A 75 14.02 -6.09 -5.52
N TRP A 76 13.13 -5.21 -5.04
CA TRP A 76 13.52 -3.85 -4.70
C TRP A 76 14.39 -3.79 -3.43
N ARG A 77 14.11 -4.63 -2.43
CA ARG A 77 14.90 -4.72 -1.18
C ARG A 77 16.36 -5.09 -1.43
N GLN A 78 16.63 -5.90 -2.45
CA GLN A 78 17.99 -6.31 -2.82
C GLN A 78 18.82 -5.13 -3.37
N GLN A 79 18.15 -4.12 -3.92
CA GLN A 79 18.78 -2.96 -4.55
C GLN A 79 18.89 -1.76 -3.60
N LEU A 80 18.18 -1.77 -2.48
CA LEU A 80 18.10 -0.65 -1.55
C LEU A 80 19.28 -0.61 -0.56
N PRO A 81 19.83 0.59 -0.27
CA PRO A 81 20.88 0.76 0.73
C PRO A 81 20.37 0.41 2.13
N LYS A 82 21.28 0.09 3.05
CA LYS A 82 20.94 -0.42 4.40
C LYS A 82 20.05 0.53 5.22
N ASP A 83 20.13 1.83 4.95
CA ASP A 83 19.36 2.91 5.58
C ASP A 83 18.02 3.22 4.88
N ALA A 84 17.60 2.39 3.92
CA ALA A 84 16.33 2.52 3.22
C ALA A 84 15.57 1.18 3.16
N GLN A 85 14.24 1.29 3.03
CA GLN A 85 13.34 0.15 2.83
C GLN A 85 12.15 0.54 1.97
N PRO A 86 11.51 -0.45 1.30
CA PRO A 86 10.24 -0.21 0.67
C PRO A 86 9.12 -0.15 1.72
N ALA A 87 8.13 0.68 1.44
CA ALA A 87 6.88 0.76 2.14
C ALA A 87 5.72 0.76 1.14
N ILE A 88 4.56 0.29 1.59
CA ILE A 88 3.33 0.28 0.80
C ILE A 88 2.32 1.21 1.47
N MET A 89 1.72 2.08 0.67
CA MET A 89 0.53 2.84 1.04
C MET A 89 -0.66 2.30 0.25
N ALA A 90 -1.71 1.88 0.94
CA ALA A 90 -2.99 1.61 0.32
C ALA A 90 -3.80 2.90 0.27
N ILE A 91 -4.23 3.29 -0.92
CA ILE A 91 -5.02 4.49 -1.20
C ILE A 91 -6.42 4.03 -1.62
N LEU A 92 -7.41 4.35 -0.82
CA LEU A 92 -8.80 3.99 -1.07
C LEU A 92 -9.58 5.18 -1.67
N TYR A 93 -10.81 4.89 -2.11
CA TYR A 93 -11.73 5.92 -2.59
C TYR A 93 -11.91 7.03 -1.53
N GLY A 94 -11.87 8.29 -1.98
CA GLY A 94 -11.91 9.45 -1.08
C GLY A 94 -10.55 9.84 -0.48
N GLY A 95 -9.45 9.21 -0.89
CA GLY A 95 -8.10 9.62 -0.51
C GLY A 95 -7.65 9.12 0.86
N MET A 96 -8.37 8.17 1.46
CA MET A 96 -7.92 7.51 2.69
C MET A 96 -6.64 6.72 2.42
N GLN A 97 -5.63 6.92 3.27
CA GLN A 97 -4.31 6.34 3.13
C GLN A 97 -3.98 5.45 4.34
N ILE A 98 -3.68 4.17 4.08
CA ILE A 98 -3.27 3.23 5.12
C ILE A 98 -1.82 2.84 4.86
N LYS A 99 -0.93 3.12 5.84
CA LYS A 99 0.43 2.62 5.80
C LYS A 99 0.40 1.13 6.11
N VAL A 100 0.56 0.32 5.08
CA VAL A 100 0.32 -1.13 5.14
C VAL A 100 1.40 -1.81 5.96
N HIS A 101 0.99 -2.71 6.85
CA HIS A 101 1.83 -3.64 7.60
C HIS A 101 1.66 -5.07 7.08
N ARG A 102 0.43 -5.47 6.78
CA ARG A 102 0.09 -6.78 6.24
C ARG A 102 -1.05 -6.68 5.24
N LEU A 103 -0.98 -7.49 4.19
CA LEU A 103 -2.05 -7.74 3.24
C LEU A 103 -2.46 -9.21 3.35
N SER A 104 -3.76 -9.49 3.43
CA SER A 104 -4.28 -10.85 3.44
C SER A 104 -5.37 -11.01 2.38
N GLN A 105 -5.34 -12.11 1.65
CA GLN A 105 -6.42 -12.49 0.76
C GLN A 105 -7.59 -13.04 1.59
N GLU A 106 -8.76 -12.40 1.52
CA GLU A 106 -9.97 -12.83 2.24
C GLU A 106 -10.98 -13.52 1.31
N SER A 107 -10.94 -13.21 0.02
CA SER A 107 -11.75 -13.89 -0.99
C SER A 107 -11.04 -13.86 -2.35
N PHE A 108 -11.71 -14.30 -3.42
CA PHE A 108 -11.15 -14.22 -4.77
C PHE A 108 -10.79 -12.77 -5.16
N HIS A 109 -11.50 -11.80 -4.60
CA HIS A 109 -11.35 -10.38 -4.89
C HIS A 109 -11.10 -9.50 -3.64
N GLY A 110 -11.27 -10.08 -2.45
CA GLY A 110 -11.15 -9.38 -1.18
C GLY A 110 -9.72 -9.34 -0.69
N ILE A 111 -9.25 -8.16 -0.33
CA ILE A 111 -7.99 -7.92 0.36
C ILE A 111 -8.30 -7.33 1.74
N ARG A 112 -7.82 -7.97 2.79
CA ARG A 112 -7.67 -7.35 4.12
C ARG A 112 -6.37 -6.56 4.13
N ILE A 113 -6.46 -5.31 4.55
CA ILE A 113 -5.34 -4.38 4.68
C ILE A 113 -5.20 -4.07 6.16
N GLU A 114 -4.10 -4.48 6.77
CA GLU A 114 -3.73 -4.12 8.14
C GLU A 114 -2.62 -3.08 8.10
N GLY A 115 -2.69 -2.06 8.94
CA GLY A 115 -1.73 -0.97 8.91
C GLY A 115 -2.03 0.13 9.92
N THR A 116 -1.56 1.34 9.60
CA THR A 116 -1.92 2.55 10.35
C THR A 116 -2.59 3.58 9.47
N LEU A 117 -3.62 4.24 10.04
CA LEU A 117 -4.28 5.43 9.50
C LEU A 117 -4.04 6.55 10.52
N ASN A 118 -3.31 7.60 10.14
CA ASN A 118 -2.89 8.67 11.06
C ASN A 118 -2.28 8.11 12.36
N ASP A 119 -1.30 7.20 12.20
CA ASP A 119 -0.60 6.46 13.28
C ASP A 119 -1.48 5.57 14.17
N SER A 120 -2.80 5.53 13.94
CA SER A 120 -3.72 4.64 14.65
C SER A 120 -3.80 3.29 13.93
N PRO A 121 -3.59 2.16 14.64
CA PRO A 121 -3.75 0.83 14.04
C PRO A 121 -5.14 0.64 13.45
N CYS A 122 -5.23 0.13 12.24
CA CYS A 122 -6.48 -0.13 11.56
C CYS A 122 -6.44 -1.41 10.74
N MET A 123 -7.63 -1.95 10.46
CA MET A 123 -7.85 -3.01 9.50
C MET A 123 -9.00 -2.61 8.58
N MET A 124 -8.84 -2.88 7.29
CA MET A 124 -9.82 -2.57 6.25
C MET A 124 -10.02 -3.79 5.35
N LEU A 125 -11.26 -4.02 4.92
CA LEU A 125 -11.59 -4.99 3.87
C LEU A 125 -11.93 -4.21 2.59
N ALA A 126 -11.23 -4.50 1.49
CA ALA A 126 -11.41 -3.84 0.21
C ALA A 126 -11.49 -4.84 -0.94
N HIS A 127 -12.18 -4.47 -2.01
CA HIS A 127 -12.11 -5.18 -3.28
C HIS A 127 -10.83 -4.77 -4.02
N GLN A 128 -10.15 -5.66 -4.76
CA GLN A 128 -8.87 -5.31 -5.38
C GLN A 128 -8.98 -4.18 -6.41
N SER A 129 -10.15 -3.99 -7.02
CA SER A 129 -10.41 -2.88 -7.95
C SER A 129 -10.67 -1.54 -7.28
N THR A 130 -10.88 -1.49 -5.96
CA THR A 130 -11.22 -0.25 -5.23
C THR A 130 -10.04 0.31 -4.44
N VAL A 131 -8.89 -0.36 -4.48
CA VAL A 131 -7.66 0.06 -3.79
C VAL A 131 -6.56 0.32 -4.81
N GLN A 132 -5.88 1.44 -4.64
CA GLN A 132 -4.63 1.73 -5.33
C GLN A 132 -3.48 1.49 -4.36
N MET A 133 -2.39 0.89 -4.82
CA MET A 133 -1.21 0.61 -3.99
C MET A 133 -0.05 1.45 -4.48
N LEU A 134 0.50 2.29 -3.60
CA LEU A 134 1.72 3.04 -3.85
C LEU A 134 2.88 2.36 -3.12
N CYS A 135 3.84 1.83 -3.87
CA CYS A 135 5.12 1.38 -3.32
C CYS A 135 6.13 2.52 -3.41
N TYR A 136 6.74 2.86 -2.28
CA TYR A 136 7.72 3.95 -2.19
C TYR A 136 8.88 3.54 -1.29
N VAL A 137 9.97 4.31 -1.34
CA VAL A 137 11.11 4.11 -0.45
C VAL A 137 10.99 5.04 0.73
N GLU A 138 11.16 4.50 1.94
CA GLU A 138 11.31 5.29 3.16
C GLU A 138 12.70 5.11 3.76
N LYS A 139 13.24 6.20 4.31
CA LYS A 139 14.49 6.19 5.06
C LYS A 139 14.25 5.58 6.44
N LEU A 140 15.18 4.72 6.87
CA LEU A 140 15.19 4.22 8.23
C LEU A 140 15.82 5.24 9.16
N ALA A 141 15.19 5.44 10.31
CA ALA A 141 15.83 6.13 11.43
C ALA A 141 17.10 5.37 11.87
N LYS A 142 18.10 6.11 12.37
CA LYS A 142 19.34 5.50 12.86
C LYS A 142 19.05 4.49 13.96
N GLY A 143 19.51 3.25 13.77
CA GLY A 143 19.32 2.14 14.73
C GLY A 143 17.98 1.42 14.60
N ALA A 144 17.08 1.85 13.71
CA ALA A 144 15.86 1.10 13.41
C ALA A 144 16.18 -0.13 12.55
N SER A 145 15.49 -1.23 12.81
CA SER A 145 15.53 -2.41 11.94
C SER A 145 14.62 -2.23 10.72
N ARG A 146 14.94 -2.93 9.62
CA ARG A 146 14.05 -2.98 8.47
C ARG A 146 12.74 -3.63 8.86
N ARG A 147 11.63 -2.91 8.65
CA ARG A 147 10.28 -3.41 8.83
C ARG A 147 10.03 -4.51 7.79
N LYS A 148 9.38 -5.57 8.22
CA LYS A 148 8.85 -6.60 7.32
C LYS A 148 7.42 -6.26 6.91
N ILE A 149 7.01 -6.68 5.72
CA ILE A 149 5.64 -6.54 5.24
C ILE A 149 5.06 -7.94 5.10
N GLY A 150 3.94 -8.20 5.77
CA GLY A 150 3.28 -9.50 5.74
C GLY A 150 2.37 -9.65 4.52
N PHE A 151 2.39 -10.84 3.92
CA PHE A 151 1.48 -11.26 2.87
C PHE A 151 0.88 -12.62 3.27
N ILE A 152 -0.46 -12.72 3.31
CA ILE A 152 -1.17 -13.99 3.48
C ILE A 152 -1.95 -14.26 2.20
N ILE A 153 -1.53 -15.27 1.43
CA ILE A 153 -2.11 -15.60 0.13
C ILE A 153 -2.47 -17.08 0.16
N GLU A 154 -3.73 -17.43 -0.12
CA GLU A 154 -4.22 -18.81 -0.09
C GLU A 154 -3.90 -19.56 1.23
N GLY A 155 -3.82 -18.82 2.35
CA GLY A 155 -3.50 -19.36 3.67
C GLY A 155 -2.00 -19.48 3.98
N GLU A 156 -1.13 -19.17 3.02
CA GLU A 156 0.32 -19.15 3.23
C GLU A 156 0.81 -17.76 3.63
N GLU A 157 1.57 -17.67 4.72
CA GLU A 157 2.16 -16.41 5.20
C GLU A 157 3.60 -16.27 4.71
N THR A 158 3.91 -15.11 4.13
CA THR A 158 5.26 -14.68 3.75
C THR A 158 5.53 -13.29 4.30
N GLU A 159 6.72 -13.09 4.86
CA GLU A 159 7.18 -11.76 5.25
C GLU A 159 8.32 -11.30 4.33
N VAL A 160 8.16 -10.14 3.71
CA VAL A 160 9.16 -9.55 2.81
C VAL A 160 9.81 -8.31 3.40
#